data_AF-A0A368EYC2-F1
#
_entry.id   AF-A0A368EYC2-F1
#
_cell.length_a   1.000
_cell.length_b   1.000
_cell.length_c   1.000
_cell.angle_alpha   90.00
_cell.angle_beta   90.00
_cell.angle_gamma   90.00
#
_symmetry.space_group_name_H-M   'P 1'
#
loop_
_entity.id
_entity.type
_entity.pdbx_description
1 polymer ?
#
loop_
_entity_poly.entity_id
_entity_poly.type
_entity_poly.pdbx_seq_one_letter_code
_entity_poly.pdbx_strand_id
1 'polypeptide(L)'
;MEWRRKLFSFVLEKFEAGGSTVIKDLLYVKILQYVLIPSLQWAFERYNVDEILGVLQNPQDQPEMDPDDLVYRLAHIIDQSRQVMSDGIVIALYQLSTLLVKYAPRHVHNNDSKKHGWRLRVFMLFAWSCLTASNRQDATLRYTGFLFISHICQKFLINRKIVLQVGGKPISC
;
A
#
# COMPACT_ATOMS: atom_id res chain seq x y z
N MET A 1 -0.86 -6.67 -21.02
CA MET A 1 -1.02 -6.50 -19.55
C MET A 1 -0.01 -7.32 -18.76
N GLU A 2 0.28 -8.53 -19.22
CA GLU A 2 1.18 -9.50 -18.57
C GLU A 2 2.56 -8.95 -18.16
N TRP A 3 3.20 -8.10 -18.98
CA TRP A 3 4.51 -7.54 -18.61
C TRP A 3 4.44 -6.60 -17.39
N ARG A 4 3.34 -5.88 -17.19
CA ARG A 4 3.15 -4.98 -16.02
C ARG A 4 2.95 -5.78 -14.75
N ARG A 5 2.17 -6.87 -14.85
CA ARG A 5 2.00 -7.85 -13.79
C ARG A 5 3.33 -8.51 -13.43
N LYS A 6 4.08 -8.99 -14.43
CA LYS A 6 5.43 -9.56 -14.25
C LYS A 6 6.39 -8.55 -13.63
N LEU A 7 6.36 -7.28 -14.06
CA LEU A 7 7.18 -6.22 -13.46
C LEU A 7 6.84 -6.03 -11.99
N PHE A 8 5.55 -6.00 -11.63
CA PHE A 8 5.15 -5.85 -10.25
C PHE A 8 5.56 -7.07 -9.41
N SER A 9 5.33 -8.30 -9.88
CA SER A 9 5.81 -9.52 -9.20
C SER A 9 7.33 -9.52 -9.02
N PHE A 10 8.08 -9.18 -10.08
CA PHE A 10 9.55 -9.13 -10.03
C PHE A 10 10.04 -8.15 -8.97
N VAL A 11 9.44 -6.97 -8.88
CA VAL A 11 9.80 -5.98 -7.85
C VAL A 11 9.51 -6.53 -6.46
N LEU A 12 8.35 -7.15 -6.25
CA LEU A 12 7.98 -7.76 -4.95
C LEU A 12 8.92 -8.91 -4.56
N GLU A 13 9.28 -9.79 -5.51
CA GLU A 13 10.25 -10.86 -5.29
C GLU A 13 11.61 -10.32 -4.86
N LYS A 14 12.05 -9.19 -5.44
CA LYS A 14 13.30 -8.54 -5.04
C LYS A 14 13.21 -7.93 -3.64
N PHE A 15 12.05 -7.41 -3.24
CA PHE A 15 11.85 -6.94 -1.86
C PHE A 15 11.82 -8.09 -0.85
N GLU A 16 11.20 -9.22 -1.19
CA GLU A 16 11.16 -10.43 -0.35
C GLU A 16 12.54 -11.08 -0.20
N ALA A 17 13.26 -11.26 -1.32
CA ALA A 17 14.58 -11.93 -1.33
C ALA A 17 15.71 -11.02 -0.83
N GLY A 18 15.62 -9.72 -1.12
CA GLY A 18 16.68 -8.75 -0.86
C GLY A 18 16.64 -8.10 0.52
N GLY A 19 15.55 -8.24 1.28
CA GLY A 19 15.42 -7.75 2.65
C GLY A 19 15.96 -6.31 2.86
N SER A 20 16.76 -6.12 3.91
CA SER A 20 17.23 -4.81 4.37
C SER A 20 18.13 -4.04 3.39
N THR A 21 18.79 -4.69 2.43
CA THR A 21 19.66 -4.01 1.44
C THR A 21 18.84 -3.37 0.33
N VAL A 22 17.85 -4.08 -0.22
CA VAL A 22 16.96 -3.57 -1.28
C VAL A 22 16.09 -2.41 -0.76
N ILE A 23 15.66 -2.51 0.49
CA ILE A 23 14.81 -1.52 1.18
C ILE A 23 15.53 -0.18 1.45
N LYS A 24 16.85 -0.13 1.25
CA LYS A 24 17.68 1.08 1.40
C LYS A 24 18.30 1.54 0.09
N ASP A 25 18.09 0.81 -1.00
CA ASP A 25 18.72 1.09 -2.28
C ASP A 25 17.90 2.08 -3.12
N LEU A 26 18.54 3.19 -3.48
CA LEU A 26 17.97 4.26 -4.29
C LEU A 26 17.54 3.79 -5.69
N LEU A 27 18.15 2.73 -6.22
CA LEU A 27 17.76 2.16 -7.51
C LEU A 27 16.31 1.69 -7.50
N TYR A 28 15.91 0.98 -6.46
CA TYR A 28 14.54 0.46 -6.33
C TYR A 28 13.54 1.58 -6.07
N VAL A 29 13.93 2.64 -5.36
CA VAL A 29 13.12 3.87 -5.25
C VAL A 29 12.81 4.43 -6.63
N LYS A 30 13.82 4.57 -7.50
CA LYS A 30 13.65 5.10 -8.85
C LYS A 30 12.81 4.18 -9.73
N ILE A 31 13.02 2.86 -9.65
CA ILE A 31 12.21 1.89 -10.40
C ILE A 31 10.74 2.00 -9.97
N LEU A 32 10.45 2.10 -8.68
CA LEU A 32 9.09 2.28 -8.17
C LEU A 32 8.47 3.59 -8.70
N GLN A 33 9.17 4.72 -8.52
CA GLN A 33 8.65 6.06 -8.82
C GLN A 33 8.49 6.33 -10.32
N TYR A 34 9.45 5.91 -11.15
CA TYR A 34 9.50 6.29 -12.56
C TYR A 34 9.01 5.19 -13.50
N VAL A 35 9.05 3.92 -13.09
CA VAL A 35 8.66 2.81 -13.96
C VAL A 35 7.38 2.16 -13.47
N LEU A 36 7.34 1.67 -12.23
CA LEU A 36 6.22 0.87 -11.75
C LEU A 36 4.96 1.71 -11.57
N ILE A 37 5.03 2.80 -10.78
CA ILE A 37 3.86 3.62 -10.45
C ILE A 37 3.22 4.23 -11.71
N PRO A 38 3.96 4.88 -12.63
CA PRO A 38 3.37 5.44 -13.85
C PRO A 38 2.78 4.36 -14.76
N SER A 39 3.44 3.20 -14.86
CA SER A 39 2.96 2.08 -15.67
C SER A 39 1.66 1.48 -15.13
N LEU A 40 1.56 1.33 -13.81
CA LEU A 40 0.35 0.86 -13.14
C LEU A 40 -0.76 1.90 -13.23
N GLN A 41 -0.45 3.19 -13.02
CA GLN A 41 -1.44 4.26 -13.11
C GLN A 41 -2.07 4.31 -14.51
N TRP A 42 -1.24 4.33 -15.56
CA TRP A 42 -1.73 4.34 -16.94
C TRP A 42 -2.64 3.15 -17.24
N ALA A 43 -2.31 1.98 -16.68
CA ALA A 43 -3.05 0.76 -16.89
C ALA A 43 -4.37 0.72 -16.09
N PHE A 44 -4.37 1.15 -14.83
CA PHE A 44 -5.58 1.24 -14.00
C PHE A 44 -6.60 2.26 -14.51
N GLU A 45 -6.14 3.29 -15.23
CA GLU A 45 -7.04 4.28 -15.85
C GLU A 45 -7.75 3.76 -17.11
N ARG A 46 -7.22 2.72 -17.77
CA ARG A 46 -7.65 2.29 -19.11
C ARG A 46 -8.20 0.87 -19.17
N TYR A 47 -7.85 0.04 -18.19
CA TYR A 47 -8.15 -1.39 -18.21
C TYR A 47 -8.67 -1.86 -16.86
N ASN A 48 -9.22 -3.08 -16.84
CA ASN A 48 -9.63 -3.69 -15.59
C ASN A 48 -8.40 -4.00 -14.71
N VAL A 49 -8.47 -3.53 -13.47
CA VAL A 49 -7.43 -3.67 -12.45
C VAL A 49 -7.17 -5.14 -12.11
N ASP A 50 -8.20 -5.98 -12.17
CA ASP A 50 -8.12 -7.42 -11.86
C ASP A 50 -7.20 -8.18 -12.83
N GLU A 51 -7.05 -7.72 -14.09
CA GLU A 51 -6.11 -8.33 -15.05
C GLU A 51 -4.64 -8.12 -14.66
N ILE A 52 -4.36 -7.12 -13.83
CA ILE A 52 -3.01 -6.74 -13.42
C ILE A 52 -2.72 -7.25 -12.02
N LEU A 53 -3.66 -7.06 -11.09
CA LEU A 53 -3.48 -7.41 -9.68
C LEU A 53 -3.84 -8.86 -9.35
N GLY A 54 -4.50 -9.57 -10.27
CA GLY A 54 -5.07 -10.89 -10.04
C GLY A 54 -6.59 -10.81 -9.79
N VAL A 55 -7.28 -11.95 -9.92
CA VAL A 55 -8.72 -12.02 -9.62
C VAL A 55 -8.91 -11.99 -8.11
N LEU A 56 -9.82 -11.13 -7.64
CA LEU A 56 -10.27 -11.14 -6.24
C LEU A 56 -10.93 -12.49 -5.93
N GLN A 57 -10.22 -13.35 -5.21
CA GLN A 57 -10.83 -14.56 -4.67
C GLN A 57 -11.62 -14.23 -3.41
N ASN A 58 -12.73 -14.93 -3.20
CA ASN A 58 -13.56 -14.75 -2.01
C ASN A 58 -12.71 -15.01 -0.75
N PRO A 59 -12.90 -14.24 0.35
CA PRO A 59 -12.13 -14.41 1.58
C PRO A 59 -12.21 -15.81 2.22
N GLN A 60 -13.17 -16.63 1.82
CA GLN A 60 -13.34 -18.02 2.28
C GLN A 60 -12.59 -19.04 1.42
N ASP A 61 -12.35 -18.72 0.16
CA ASP A 61 -11.67 -19.59 -0.81
C ASP A 61 -10.21 -19.18 -1.00
N GLN A 62 -9.79 -18.08 -0.39
CA GLN A 62 -8.44 -17.55 -0.52
C GLN A 62 -7.47 -18.42 0.30
N PRO A 63 -6.59 -19.22 -0.33
CA PRO A 63 -5.51 -19.87 0.41
C PRO A 63 -4.66 -18.79 1.10
N GLU A 64 -4.26 -19.04 2.35
CA GLU A 64 -3.26 -18.22 3.02
C GLU A 64 -2.03 -18.18 2.11
N MET A 65 -1.78 -17.01 1.48
CA MET A 65 -0.66 -16.75 0.56
C MET A 65 -0.82 -17.26 -0.87
N ASP A 66 -1.87 -16.84 -1.59
CA ASP A 66 -1.86 -16.93 -3.06
C ASP A 66 -0.70 -16.09 -3.65
N PRO A 67 0.29 -16.70 -4.33
CA PRO A 67 1.42 -15.99 -4.96
C PRO A 67 0.97 -14.95 -5.99
N ASP A 68 -0.24 -15.12 -6.54
CA ASP A 68 -0.80 -14.27 -7.57
C ASP A 68 -1.45 -12.98 -7.01
N ASP A 69 -1.66 -12.89 -5.69
CA ASP A 69 -2.19 -11.69 -5.01
C ASP A 69 -1.07 -10.69 -4.67
N LEU A 70 -0.80 -9.80 -5.63
CA LEU A 70 0.28 -8.83 -5.53
C LEU A 70 0.05 -7.80 -4.41
N VAL A 71 -1.22 -7.51 -4.06
CA VAL A 71 -1.56 -6.55 -3.00
C VAL A 71 -1.33 -7.16 -1.63
N TYR A 72 -1.63 -8.45 -1.45
CA TYR A 72 -1.32 -9.17 -0.23
C TYR A 72 0.19 -9.25 0.01
N ARG A 73 0.97 -9.61 -1.02
CA ARG A 73 2.44 -9.65 -0.93
C ARG A 73 3.03 -8.29 -0.58
N LEU A 74 2.54 -7.22 -1.20
CA LEU A 74 2.93 -5.86 -0.85
C LEU A 74 2.63 -5.54 0.62
N ALA A 75 1.43 -5.86 1.10
CA ALA A 75 1.06 -5.64 2.50
C ALA A 75 1.97 -6.44 3.45
N HIS A 76 2.26 -7.69 3.13
CA HIS A 76 3.16 -8.53 3.92
C HIS A 76 4.58 -7.93 4.03
N ILE A 77 5.15 -7.48 2.91
CA ILE A 77 6.46 -6.79 2.88
C ILE A 77 6.43 -5.53 3.76
N ILE A 78 5.36 -4.74 3.67
CA ILE A 78 5.19 -3.53 4.48
C ILE A 78 5.15 -3.89 5.98
N ASP A 79 4.36 -4.89 6.38
CA ASP A 79 4.23 -5.25 7.79
C ASP A 79 5.57 -5.71 8.40
N GLN A 80 6.32 -6.52 7.65
CA GLN A 80 7.64 -7.01 8.09
C GLN A 80 8.71 -5.91 8.13
N SER A 81 8.65 -4.97 7.20
CA SER A 81 9.77 -4.06 6.94
C SER A 81 9.54 -2.60 7.36
N ARG A 82 8.33 -2.22 7.80
CA ARG A 82 7.95 -0.81 8.07
C ARG A 82 8.90 -0.02 8.98
N GLN A 83 9.67 -0.68 9.86
CA GLN A 83 10.58 -0.02 10.80
C GLN A 83 11.99 0.20 10.25
N VAL A 84 12.39 -0.47 9.18
CA VAL A 84 13.77 -0.48 8.65
C VAL A 84 13.91 0.19 7.28
N MET A 85 12.80 0.71 6.73
CA MET A 85 12.78 1.34 5.41
C MET A 85 13.44 2.70 5.37
N SER A 86 14.12 2.99 4.25
CA SER A 86 14.60 4.34 3.93
C SER A 86 13.45 5.26 3.56
N ASP A 87 13.57 6.55 3.85
CA ASP A 87 12.54 7.56 3.56
C ASP A 87 12.11 7.55 2.08
N GLY A 88 13.06 7.37 1.16
CA GLY A 88 12.77 7.28 -0.28
C GLY A 88 11.89 6.10 -0.66
N ILE A 89 12.13 4.92 -0.09
CA ILE A 89 11.29 3.74 -0.31
C ILE A 89 9.91 3.94 0.33
N VAL A 90 9.85 4.52 1.53
CA VAL A 90 8.58 4.81 2.20
C VAL A 90 7.73 5.76 1.36
N ILE A 91 8.31 6.85 0.83
CA ILE A 91 7.62 7.77 -0.09
C ILE A 91 7.08 7.03 -1.31
N ALA A 92 7.92 6.22 -1.97
CA ALA A 92 7.52 5.47 -3.15
C ALA A 92 6.39 4.46 -2.84
N LEU A 93 6.47 3.77 -1.70
CA LEU A 93 5.44 2.84 -1.25
C LEU A 93 4.14 3.55 -0.86
N TYR A 94 4.19 4.75 -0.29
CA TYR A 94 2.99 5.56 -0.08
C TYR A 94 2.32 5.94 -1.39
N GLN A 95 3.10 6.38 -2.39
CA GLN A 95 2.55 6.69 -3.71
C GLN A 95 1.91 5.47 -4.37
N LEU A 96 2.58 4.30 -4.31
CA LEU A 96 2.03 3.05 -4.81
C LEU A 96 0.77 2.62 -4.05
N SER A 97 0.77 2.73 -2.73
CA SER A 97 -0.38 2.36 -1.89
C SER A 97 -1.56 3.29 -2.13
N THR A 98 -1.31 4.59 -2.28
CA THR A 98 -2.32 5.58 -2.69
C THR A 98 -2.95 5.19 -4.03
N LEU A 99 -2.14 4.79 -5.01
CA LEU A 99 -2.62 4.33 -6.31
C LEU A 99 -3.55 3.11 -6.16
N LEU A 100 -3.15 2.11 -5.37
CA LEU A 100 -3.97 0.93 -5.10
C LEU A 100 -5.28 1.27 -4.40
N VAL A 101 -5.27 2.14 -3.39
CA VAL A 101 -6.51 2.58 -2.71
C VAL A 101 -7.44 3.34 -3.67
N LYS A 102 -6.87 4.15 -4.58
CA LYS A 102 -7.65 4.96 -5.52
C LYS A 102 -8.36 4.12 -6.58
N TYR A 103 -7.64 3.19 -7.22
CA TYR A 103 -8.13 2.42 -8.37
C TYR A 103 -8.57 1.00 -8.02
N ALA A 104 -8.01 0.39 -6.97
CA ALA A 104 -8.21 -0.99 -6.57
C ALA A 104 -8.75 -1.15 -5.13
N PRO A 105 -9.79 -0.42 -4.68
CA PRO A 105 -10.19 -0.42 -3.28
C PRO A 105 -10.62 -1.82 -2.80
N ARG A 106 -11.27 -2.62 -3.65
CA ARG A 106 -11.72 -3.98 -3.32
C ARG A 106 -10.57 -4.95 -3.01
N HIS A 107 -9.39 -4.74 -3.60
CA HIS A 107 -8.16 -5.52 -3.33
C HIS A 107 -7.52 -5.20 -1.99
N VAL A 108 -7.73 -3.98 -1.51
CA VAL A 108 -7.22 -3.51 -0.21
C VAL A 108 -8.21 -3.88 0.91
N HIS A 109 -9.50 -3.70 0.68
CA HIS A 109 -10.56 -4.07 1.61
C HIS A 109 -11.87 -4.38 0.88
N ASN A 110 -12.44 -5.55 1.16
CA ASN A 110 -13.79 -5.88 0.73
C ASN A 110 -14.81 -5.33 1.74
N ASN A 111 -15.61 -4.33 1.33
CA ASN A 111 -16.63 -3.69 2.16
C ASN A 111 -17.77 -4.64 2.58
N ASP A 112 -17.95 -5.77 1.90
CA ASP A 112 -19.00 -6.74 2.24
C ASP A 112 -18.63 -7.61 3.46
N SER A 113 -17.35 -7.61 3.85
CA SER A 113 -16.89 -8.28 5.07
C SER A 113 -16.96 -7.32 6.27
N LYS A 114 -17.74 -7.70 7.29
CA LYS A 114 -17.86 -6.94 8.57
C LYS A 114 -16.54 -6.87 9.37
N LYS A 115 -15.48 -7.57 8.95
CA LYS A 115 -14.15 -7.50 9.58
C LYS A 115 -13.22 -6.63 8.74
N HIS A 116 -12.52 -5.70 9.39
CA HIS A 116 -11.38 -5.03 8.76
C HIS A 116 -10.40 -6.08 8.26
N GLY A 117 -10.15 -6.08 6.95
CA GLY A 117 -9.17 -6.98 6.36
C GLY A 117 -7.78 -6.70 6.93
N TRP A 118 -7.01 -7.75 7.22
CA TRP A 118 -5.62 -7.66 7.67
C TRP A 118 -4.81 -6.63 6.85
N ARG A 119 -4.99 -6.64 5.52
CA ARG A 119 -4.38 -5.70 4.57
C ARG A 119 -4.63 -4.23 4.92
N LEU A 120 -5.89 -3.87 5.15
CA LEU A 120 -6.27 -2.49 5.51
C LEU A 120 -5.61 -2.06 6.83
N ARG A 121 -5.56 -2.95 7.82
CA ARG A 121 -4.89 -2.68 9.10
C ARG A 121 -3.39 -2.43 8.90
N VAL A 122 -2.72 -3.22 8.07
CA VAL A 122 -1.30 -3.02 7.74
C VAL A 122 -1.07 -1.67 7.07
N PHE A 123 -1.89 -1.31 6.07
CA PHE A 123 -1.78 -0.01 5.40
C PHE A 123 -2.02 1.18 6.35
N MET A 124 -2.99 1.06 7.27
CA MET A 124 -3.21 2.09 8.29
C MET A 124 -2.03 2.22 9.27
N LEU A 125 -1.51 1.09 9.77
CA LEU A 125 -0.35 1.08 10.67
C LEU A 125 0.90 1.63 9.99
N PHE A 126 1.08 1.35 8.69
CA PHE A 126 2.15 1.91 7.90
C PHE A 126 2.04 3.44 7.84
N ALA A 127 0.87 3.96 7.49
CA ALA A 127 0.62 5.40 7.42
C ALA A 127 0.72 6.12 8.78
N TRP A 128 0.47 5.40 9.89
CA TRP A 128 0.56 5.93 11.24
C TRP A 128 1.95 6.48 11.59
N SER A 129 3.01 5.94 10.98
CA SER A 129 4.38 6.44 11.12
C SER A 129 4.54 7.92 10.74
N CYS A 130 3.63 8.47 9.92
CA CYS A 130 3.62 9.89 9.55
C CYS A 130 2.85 10.78 10.54
N LEU A 131 2.07 10.20 11.46
CA LEU A 131 1.30 10.92 12.48
C LEU A 131 2.08 11.12 13.78
N THR A 132 3.13 10.33 14.00
CA THR A 132 3.98 10.45 15.18
C THR A 132 4.89 11.67 15.05
N ALA A 133 4.61 12.70 15.86
CA ALA A 133 5.31 14.00 15.85
C ALA A 133 6.78 13.96 16.32
N SER A 134 7.37 12.77 16.50
CA SER A 134 8.73 12.63 17.01
C SER A 134 9.73 12.60 15.85
N ASN A 135 10.41 13.72 15.67
CA ASN A 135 11.70 13.92 15.00
C ASN A 135 11.81 13.78 13.46
N ARG A 136 12.20 14.91 12.84
CA ARG A 136 13.02 15.01 11.62
C ARG A 136 12.58 14.19 10.40
N GLN A 137 11.29 14.01 10.18
CA GLN A 137 10.82 13.47 8.91
C GLN A 137 10.85 14.58 7.85
N ASP A 138 11.40 14.27 6.68
CA ASP A 138 11.34 15.11 5.48
C ASP A 138 9.88 15.57 5.25
N ALA A 139 9.70 16.85 4.92
CA ALA A 139 8.40 17.42 4.61
C ALA A 139 7.68 16.60 3.53
N THR A 140 8.43 16.11 2.53
CA THR A 140 7.92 15.29 1.43
C THR A 140 7.30 13.98 1.93
N LEU A 141 7.98 13.30 2.86
CA LEU A 141 7.51 12.06 3.46
C LEU A 141 6.20 12.27 4.21
N ARG A 142 6.15 13.34 5.02
CA ARG A 142 4.97 13.68 5.82
C ARG A 142 3.76 14.02 4.94
N TYR A 143 3.91 14.86 3.92
CA TYR A 143 2.82 15.21 3.01
C TYR A 143 2.33 14.00 2.21
N THR A 144 3.24 13.15 1.74
CA THR A 144 2.87 11.95 0.99
C THR A 144 2.10 10.96 1.85
N GLY A 145 2.50 10.79 3.12
CA GLY A 145 1.78 9.98 4.10
C GLY A 145 0.36 10.53 4.39
N PHE A 146 0.22 11.84 4.58
CA PHE A 146 -1.10 12.46 4.76
C PHE A 146 -2.02 12.28 3.55
N LEU A 147 -1.48 12.43 2.34
CA LEU A 147 -2.23 12.18 1.11
C LEU A 147 -2.75 10.74 1.05
N PHE A 148 -1.92 9.77 1.46
CA PHE A 148 -2.31 8.37 1.53
C PHE A 148 -3.45 8.13 2.53
N ILE A 149 -3.34 8.66 3.75
CA ILE A 149 -4.39 8.57 4.78
C ILE A 149 -5.69 9.19 4.26
N SER A 150 -5.62 10.36 3.63
CA SER A 150 -6.78 11.04 3.06
C SER A 150 -7.53 10.15 2.07
N HIS A 151 -6.80 9.46 1.19
CA HIS A 151 -7.40 8.53 0.23
C HIS A 151 -8.01 7.28 0.88
N ILE A 152 -7.38 6.73 1.92
CA ILE A 152 -7.96 5.62 2.71
C ILE A 152 -9.29 6.05 3.32
N CYS A 153 -9.31 7.21 3.98
CA CYS A 153 -10.51 7.76 4.62
C CYS A 153 -11.63 8.03 3.60
N GLN A 154 -11.29 8.60 2.45
CA GLN A 154 -12.24 8.90 1.38
C GLN A 154 -12.88 7.63 0.80
N LYS A 155 -12.08 6.58 0.55
CA LYS A 155 -12.53 5.39 -0.19
C LYS A 155 -13.27 4.38 0.66
N PHE A 156 -12.81 4.13 1.88
CA PHE A 156 -13.37 3.06 2.72
C PHE A 156 -14.46 3.54 3.67
N LEU A 157 -14.90 4.81 3.55
CA LEU A 157 -15.92 5.45 4.40
C LEU A 157 -15.82 4.93 5.82
N ILE A 158 -14.60 5.00 6.37
CA ILE A 158 -14.33 4.55 7.72
C ILE A 158 -15.25 5.36 8.59
N ASN A 159 -16.31 4.72 9.08
CA ASN A 159 -17.32 5.33 9.92
C ASN A 159 -16.60 6.23 10.93
N ARG A 160 -17.05 7.48 11.09
CA ARG A 160 -16.38 8.57 11.87
C ARG A 160 -15.88 8.16 13.28
N LYS A 161 -16.25 6.97 13.78
CA LYS A 161 -15.84 6.35 15.03
C LYS A 161 -14.45 5.67 15.02
N ILE A 162 -13.87 5.21 13.91
CA ILE A 162 -12.56 4.53 13.95
C ILE A 162 -11.39 5.53 13.92
N VAL A 163 -11.58 6.70 13.30
CA VAL A 163 -10.67 7.84 13.49
C VAL A 163 -10.57 8.22 14.97
N LEU A 164 -11.61 7.91 15.78
CA LEU A 164 -11.62 8.08 17.23
C LEU A 164 -11.08 6.88 18.04
N GLN A 165 -10.92 5.69 17.45
CA GLN A 165 -10.49 4.48 18.18
C GLN A 165 -9.03 4.08 17.95
N VAL A 166 -8.41 4.47 16.83
CA VAL A 166 -6.98 4.21 16.60
C VAL A 166 -6.10 5.34 17.18
N GLY A 167 -6.70 6.49 17.48
CA GLY A 167 -6.08 7.57 18.24
C GLY A 167 -7.03 8.05 19.32
N GLY A 168 -6.63 7.91 20.59
CA GLY A 168 -7.27 8.59 21.73
C GLY A 168 -7.15 10.12 21.69
N LYS A 169 -7.02 10.72 20.49
CA LYS A 169 -7.14 12.15 20.25
C LYS A 169 -7.96 12.38 18.97
N PRO A 170 -9.03 13.18 19.04
CA PRO A 170 -9.85 13.50 17.90
C PRO A 170 -9.05 14.35 16.92
N ILE A 171 -8.95 13.86 15.68
CA ILE A 171 -8.50 14.66 14.54
C ILE A 171 -9.77 15.31 13.99
N SER A 172 -10.06 16.54 14.43
CA SER A 172 -11.11 17.35 13.83
C SER A 172 -10.67 17.77 12.43
N CYS A 173 -11.50 17.47 11.43
CA CYS A 173 -11.46 18.13 10.12
C CYS A 173 -11.83 19.60 10.27
#